data_AF-K1Z8D2-F1
#
_entry.id   AF-K1Z8D2-F1
#
_cell.length_a   1.000
_cell.length_b   1.000
_cell.length_c   1.000
_cell.angle_alpha   90.00
_cell.angle_beta   90.00
_cell.angle_gamma   90.00
#
_symmetry.space_group_name_H-M   'P 1'
#
loop_
_entity.id
_entity.type
_entity.pdbx_description
1 polymer ?
#
loop_
_entity_poly.entity_id
_entity_poly.type
_entity_poly.pdbx_seq_one_letter_code
_entity_poly.pdbx_strand_id
1 'polypeptide(L)'
;MDEHYTLDEKARSVSLTEEGVALGEKLVGVDNLYDPRNIEWLHHLNQALKANVLFKRDVDYLVRDGQVVIVDEFTGRAMQGRRFSDGLHQALEAKERVKVERENQTLASITFQNYFRMYEKLAGMTGTADTEAAEFKKIYNLDVVIIPTHNTMIRKDYADVIYKNAKAKDRAIIREIQELHKKGQPVLVGTISIDVSEKISAMLK
;
A
#
# COMPACT_ATOMS: atom_id res chain seq x y z
N MET A 1 -32.30 -27.49 -5.75
CA MET A 1 -31.41 -26.37 -5.39
C MET A 1 -30.70 -26.66 -4.08
N ASP A 2 -31.31 -27.39 -3.14
CA ASP A 2 -30.70 -27.75 -1.85
C ASP A 2 -29.88 -29.07 -1.85
N GLU A 3 -29.60 -29.65 -3.02
CA GLU A 3 -28.96 -30.97 -3.09
C GLU A 3 -27.46 -30.90 -2.80
N HIS A 4 -26.75 -29.87 -3.28
CA HIS A 4 -25.29 -29.78 -3.16
C HIS A 4 -24.82 -28.64 -2.26
N TYR A 5 -25.69 -27.69 -1.93
CA TYR A 5 -25.37 -26.59 -1.02
C TYR A 5 -26.63 -26.05 -0.37
N THR A 6 -26.45 -25.38 0.76
CA THR A 6 -27.47 -24.60 1.46
C THR A 6 -27.12 -23.12 1.39
N LEU A 7 -28.13 -22.29 1.21
CA LEU A 7 -28.00 -20.83 1.13
C LEU A 7 -28.76 -20.20 2.31
N ASP A 8 -28.05 -19.43 3.13
CA ASP A 8 -28.66 -18.54 4.11
C ASP A 8 -28.61 -17.11 3.57
N GLU A 9 -29.74 -16.64 3.04
CA GLU A 9 -29.85 -15.27 2.50
C GLU A 9 -29.71 -14.19 3.58
N LYS A 10 -30.11 -14.47 4.83
CA LYS A 10 -30.02 -13.51 5.93
C LYS A 10 -28.58 -13.34 6.40
N ALA A 11 -27.85 -14.45 6.51
CA ALA A 11 -26.43 -14.44 6.84
C ALA A 11 -25.52 -14.18 5.63
N ARG A 12 -26.10 -14.14 4.42
CA ARG A 12 -25.38 -14.03 3.14
C ARG A 12 -24.24 -15.05 3.04
N SER A 13 -24.55 -16.30 3.42
CA SER A 13 -23.59 -17.40 3.51
C SER A 13 -24.08 -18.61 2.69
N VAL A 14 -23.12 -19.38 2.17
CA VAL A 14 -23.38 -20.60 1.40
C VAL A 14 -22.47 -21.70 1.92
N SER A 15 -23.02 -22.89 2.12
CA SER A 15 -22.32 -24.05 2.70
C SER A 15 -22.62 -25.30 1.88
N LEU A 16 -21.63 -26.15 1.64
CA LEU A 16 -21.83 -27.44 0.95
C LEU A 16 -22.64 -28.41 1.82
N THR A 17 -23.50 -29.20 1.19
CA THR A 17 -24.13 -30.39 1.81
C THR A 17 -23.18 -31.58 1.71
N GLU A 18 -23.55 -32.72 2.32
CA GLU A 18 -22.76 -33.95 2.21
C GLU A 18 -22.58 -34.39 0.74
N GLU A 19 -23.65 -34.33 -0.06
CA GLU A 19 -23.61 -34.62 -1.50
C GLU A 19 -22.76 -33.58 -2.26
N GLY A 20 -22.78 -32.32 -1.82
CA GLY A 20 -21.94 -31.27 -2.37
C GLY A 20 -20.45 -31.48 -2.12
N VAL A 21 -20.10 -31.96 -0.92
CA VAL A 21 -18.73 -32.33 -0.57
C VAL A 21 -18.26 -33.49 -1.45
N ALA A 22 -19.06 -34.56 -1.57
CA ALA A 22 -18.73 -35.70 -2.43
C ALA A 22 -18.55 -35.32 -3.91
N LEU A 23 -19.37 -34.39 -4.41
CA LEU A 23 -19.20 -33.85 -5.76
C LEU A 23 -17.91 -33.02 -5.86
N GLY A 24 -17.62 -32.17 -4.87
CA GLY A 24 -16.40 -31.36 -4.82
C GLY A 24 -15.13 -32.21 -4.83
N GLU A 25 -15.09 -33.26 -4.03
CA GLU A 25 -14.02 -34.26 -3.98
C GLU A 25 -13.74 -34.87 -5.35
N LYS A 26 -14.81 -35.28 -6.06
CA LYS A 26 -14.71 -35.82 -7.42
C LYS A 26 -14.22 -34.80 -8.44
N LEU A 27 -14.69 -33.55 -8.36
CA LEU A 27 -14.32 -32.49 -9.31
C LEU A 27 -12.86 -32.08 -9.16
N VAL A 28 -12.37 -32.02 -7.92
CA VAL A 28 -10.98 -31.67 -7.60
C VAL A 28 -10.05 -32.89 -7.73
N GLY A 29 -10.58 -34.11 -7.58
CA GLY A 29 -9.82 -35.35 -7.64
C GLY A 29 -9.11 -35.69 -6.33
N VAL A 30 -9.77 -35.45 -5.19
CA VAL A 30 -9.25 -35.74 -3.84
C VAL A 30 -10.17 -36.68 -3.08
N ASP A 31 -9.62 -37.51 -2.20
CA ASP A 31 -10.40 -38.49 -1.41
C ASP A 31 -11.15 -37.87 -0.23
N ASN A 32 -10.61 -36.77 0.33
CA ASN A 32 -11.23 -36.05 1.44
C ASN A 32 -10.92 -34.56 1.31
N LEU A 33 -11.95 -33.74 1.08
CA LEU A 33 -11.80 -32.30 0.88
C LEU A 33 -11.34 -31.55 2.15
N TYR A 34 -11.62 -32.12 3.33
CA TYR A 34 -11.29 -31.53 4.63
C TYR A 34 -9.93 -32.00 5.19
N ASP A 35 -9.18 -32.81 4.45
CA ASP A 35 -7.80 -33.12 4.80
C ASP A 35 -6.96 -31.82 4.81
N PRO A 36 -6.11 -31.57 5.83
CA PRO A 36 -5.26 -30.37 5.89
C PRO A 36 -4.42 -30.12 4.62
N ARG A 37 -4.09 -31.16 3.87
CA ARG A 37 -3.36 -31.06 2.59
C ARG A 37 -4.19 -30.43 1.47
N ASN A 38 -5.51 -30.42 1.60
CA ASN A 38 -6.47 -29.95 0.61
C ASN A 38 -7.15 -28.61 0.99
N ILE A 39 -6.65 -27.92 2.03
CA ILE A 39 -7.22 -26.65 2.52
C ILE A 39 -7.36 -25.61 1.41
N GLU A 40 -6.39 -25.51 0.51
CA GLU A 40 -6.46 -24.57 -0.62
C GLU A 40 -7.58 -24.93 -1.61
N TRP A 41 -7.77 -26.22 -1.89
CA TRP A 41 -8.84 -26.70 -2.76
C TRP A 41 -10.22 -26.47 -2.15
N LEU A 42 -10.38 -26.78 -0.86
CA LEU A 42 -11.60 -26.47 -0.11
C LEU A 42 -11.90 -24.97 -0.16
N HIS A 43 -10.89 -24.13 0.06
CA HIS A 43 -11.03 -22.68 0.00
C HIS A 43 -11.47 -22.22 -1.41
N HIS A 44 -10.80 -22.67 -2.48
CA HIS A 44 -11.16 -22.32 -3.84
C HIS A 44 -12.58 -22.76 -4.23
N LEU A 45 -12.99 -23.96 -3.84
CA LEU A 45 -14.34 -24.46 -4.09
C LEU A 45 -15.39 -23.59 -3.40
N ASN A 46 -15.15 -23.22 -2.13
CA ASN A 46 -16.03 -22.33 -1.38
C ASN A 46 -16.10 -20.92 -1.99
N GLN A 47 -14.97 -20.33 -2.42
CA GLN A 47 -14.98 -19.03 -3.08
C GLN A 47 -15.68 -19.08 -4.44
N ALA A 48 -15.51 -20.16 -5.21
CA ALA A 48 -16.20 -20.37 -6.47
C ALA A 48 -17.73 -20.50 -6.24
N LEU A 49 -18.15 -21.26 -5.23
CA LEU A 49 -19.56 -21.40 -4.86
C LEU A 49 -20.15 -20.04 -4.43
N LYS A 50 -19.45 -19.32 -3.56
CA LYS A 50 -19.83 -17.97 -3.11
C LYS A 50 -19.95 -16.99 -4.28
N ALA A 51 -18.96 -16.95 -5.17
CA ALA A 51 -18.97 -16.10 -6.37
C ALA A 51 -20.17 -16.42 -7.28
N ASN A 52 -20.56 -17.70 -7.39
CA ASN A 52 -21.67 -18.12 -8.25
C ASN A 52 -23.05 -17.88 -7.63
N VAL A 53 -23.21 -18.17 -6.34
CA VAL A 53 -24.52 -18.17 -5.66
C VAL A 53 -24.85 -16.81 -5.02
N LEU A 54 -23.89 -16.17 -4.37
CA LEU A 54 -24.12 -14.97 -3.55
C LEU A 54 -23.87 -13.65 -4.27
N PHE A 55 -23.05 -13.65 -5.33
CA PHE A 55 -22.64 -12.43 -6.03
C PHE A 55 -23.19 -12.40 -7.45
N LYS A 56 -23.96 -11.35 -7.74
CA LYS A 56 -24.65 -11.14 -9.01
C LYS A 56 -24.01 -9.99 -9.78
N ARG A 57 -23.75 -10.25 -11.05
CA ARG A 57 -23.35 -9.22 -12.01
C ARG A 57 -24.46 -8.18 -12.15
N ASP A 58 -24.07 -6.93 -12.30
CA ASP A 58 -24.94 -5.75 -12.40
C ASP A 58 -25.72 -5.42 -11.10
N VAL A 59 -25.39 -6.09 -9.99
CA VAL A 59 -25.90 -5.79 -8.64
C VAL A 59 -24.73 -5.55 -7.69
N ASP A 60 -23.87 -6.55 -7.49
CA ASP A 60 -22.76 -6.50 -6.55
C ASP A 60 -21.44 -6.04 -7.20
N TYR A 61 -21.32 -6.27 -8.50
CA TYR A 61 -20.16 -5.89 -9.31
C TYR A 61 -20.56 -5.76 -10.78
N LEU A 62 -19.71 -5.11 -11.55
CA LEU A 62 -19.81 -4.98 -13.00
C LEU A 62 -18.53 -5.48 -13.67
N VAL A 63 -18.65 -5.90 -14.94
CA VAL A 63 -17.50 -6.27 -15.77
C VAL A 63 -17.27 -5.18 -16.80
N ARG A 64 -16.13 -4.50 -16.71
CA ARG A 64 -15.77 -3.39 -17.61
C ARG A 64 -14.31 -3.50 -18.00
N ASP A 65 -14.02 -3.31 -19.28
CA ASP A 65 -12.66 -3.35 -19.84
C ASP A 65 -11.91 -4.64 -19.47
N GLY A 66 -12.63 -5.76 -19.35
CA GLY A 66 -12.08 -7.06 -18.96
C GLY A 66 -11.70 -7.17 -17.47
N GLN A 67 -12.27 -6.33 -16.61
CA GLN A 67 -12.03 -6.34 -15.16
C GLN A 67 -13.35 -6.37 -14.37
N VAL A 68 -13.32 -7.06 -13.22
CA VAL A 68 -14.40 -7.01 -12.23
C VAL A 68 -14.25 -5.72 -11.41
N VAL A 69 -15.31 -4.91 -11.35
CA VAL A 69 -15.35 -3.66 -10.57
C VAL A 69 -16.49 -3.75 -9.58
N ILE A 70 -16.20 -3.52 -8.31
CA ILE A 70 -17.19 -3.62 -7.23
C ILE A 70 -18.21 -2.48 -7.35
N VAL A 71 -19.48 -2.78 -7.10
CA VAL A 71 -20.55 -1.79 -6.96
C VAL A 71 -20.81 -1.56 -5.47
N ASP A 72 -20.82 -0.30 -5.06
CA ASP A 72 -21.17 0.08 -3.69
C ASP A 72 -22.69 -0.14 -3.47
N GLU A 73 -23.05 -0.97 -2.49
CA GLU A 73 -24.43 -1.38 -2.21
C GLU A 73 -25.35 -0.20 -1.81
N PHE A 74 -24.78 0.88 -1.25
CA PHE A 74 -25.56 2.04 -0.80
C PHE A 74 -25.75 3.08 -1.90
N THR A 75 -24.73 3.27 -2.74
CA THR A 75 -24.70 4.38 -3.70
C THR A 75 -24.83 3.94 -5.16
N GLY A 76 -24.67 2.65 -5.44
CA GLY A 76 -24.65 2.10 -6.80
C GLY A 76 -23.42 2.52 -7.62
N ARG A 77 -22.43 3.16 -7.00
CA ARG A 77 -21.24 3.67 -7.70
C ARG A 77 -20.18 2.58 -7.87
N ALA A 78 -19.48 2.63 -9.00
CA ALA A 78 -18.34 1.76 -9.27
C ALA A 78 -17.14 2.15 -8.40
N MET A 79 -16.60 1.20 -7.64
CA MET A 79 -15.43 1.39 -6.78
C MET A 79 -14.15 0.90 -7.48
N GLN A 80 -13.59 1.73 -8.35
CA GLN A 80 -12.34 1.41 -9.06
C GLN A 80 -11.17 1.20 -8.09
N GLY A 81 -10.36 0.18 -8.36
CA GLY A 81 -9.17 -0.17 -7.57
C GLY A 81 -9.44 -0.96 -6.30
N ARG A 82 -10.72 -1.17 -5.91
CA ARG A 82 -11.06 -2.07 -4.79
C ARG A 82 -11.24 -3.51 -5.29
N ARG A 83 -10.73 -4.47 -4.51
CA ARG A 83 -10.91 -5.90 -4.72
C ARG A 83 -11.66 -6.53 -3.54
N PHE A 84 -12.39 -7.60 -3.81
CA PHE A 84 -12.97 -8.41 -2.73
C PHE A 84 -11.84 -9.21 -2.09
N SER A 85 -11.89 -9.36 -0.77
CA SER A 85 -10.87 -10.08 0.00
C SER A 85 -10.99 -11.60 -0.14
N ASP A 86 -10.02 -12.33 0.42
CA ASP A 86 -10.11 -13.78 0.67
C ASP A 86 -10.28 -14.61 -0.62
N GLY A 87 -9.66 -14.17 -1.72
CA GLY A 87 -9.70 -14.87 -3.01
C GLY A 87 -11.03 -14.76 -3.78
N LEU A 88 -12.04 -14.11 -3.22
CA LEU A 88 -13.36 -13.96 -3.85
C LEU A 88 -13.29 -13.16 -5.16
N HIS A 89 -12.41 -12.15 -5.23
CA HIS A 89 -12.30 -11.33 -6.44
C HIS A 89 -11.78 -12.15 -7.62
N GLN A 90 -10.80 -13.00 -7.39
CA GLN A 90 -10.26 -13.94 -8.38
C GLN A 90 -11.31 -14.98 -8.78
N ALA A 91 -12.12 -15.46 -7.84
CA ALA A 91 -13.23 -16.36 -8.15
C ALA A 91 -14.29 -15.70 -9.05
N LEU A 92 -14.57 -14.40 -8.85
CA LEU A 92 -15.44 -13.61 -9.73
C LEU A 92 -14.80 -13.35 -11.11
N GLU A 93 -13.51 -13.03 -11.14
CA GLU A 93 -12.75 -12.87 -12.38
C GLU A 93 -12.79 -14.18 -13.21
N ALA A 94 -12.62 -15.34 -12.55
CA ALA A 94 -12.72 -16.65 -13.17
C ALA A 94 -14.15 -16.99 -13.63
N LYS A 95 -15.17 -16.69 -12.80
CA LYS A 95 -16.61 -16.87 -13.13
C LYS A 95 -16.97 -16.11 -14.41
N GLU A 96 -16.52 -14.86 -14.52
CA GLU A 96 -16.81 -13.99 -15.66
C GLU A 96 -15.85 -14.19 -16.85
N ARG A 97 -14.93 -15.17 -16.74
CA ARG A 97 -13.94 -15.52 -17.77
C ARG A 97 -13.07 -14.33 -18.19
N VAL A 98 -12.78 -13.44 -17.25
CA VAL A 98 -11.83 -12.35 -17.45
C VAL A 98 -10.44 -12.77 -16.97
N LYS A 99 -9.43 -11.96 -17.29
CA LYS A 99 -8.07 -12.23 -16.86
C LYS A 99 -7.99 -12.13 -15.34
N VAL A 100 -7.65 -13.23 -14.70
CA VAL A 100 -7.38 -13.26 -13.26
C VAL A 100 -6.05 -12.56 -13.00
N GLU A 101 -6.10 -11.43 -12.31
CA GLU A 101 -4.88 -10.70 -11.96
C GLU A 101 -4.22 -11.34 -10.73
N ARG A 102 -2.88 -11.31 -10.70
CA ARG A 102 -2.13 -11.77 -9.53
C ARG A 102 -2.34 -10.77 -8.40
N GLU A 103 -2.87 -11.24 -7.28
CA GLU A 103 -2.93 -10.45 -6.06
C GLU A 103 -1.60 -10.57 -5.32
N ASN A 104 -1.02 -9.42 -4.96
CA ASN A 104 0.06 -9.39 -3.99
C ASN A 104 -0.57 -9.51 -2.61
N GLN A 105 -0.37 -10.64 -1.94
CA GLN A 105 -0.83 -10.84 -0.58
C GLN A 105 0.21 -10.30 0.41
N THR A 106 -0.21 -9.40 1.29
CA THR A 106 0.60 -9.01 2.44
C THR A 106 0.57 -10.13 3.47
N LEU A 107 1.64 -10.94 3.53
CA LEU A 107 1.75 -12.05 4.50
C LEU A 107 2.00 -11.57 5.93
N ALA A 108 2.76 -10.48 6.07
CA ALA A 108 3.07 -9.87 7.36
C ALA A 108 3.26 -8.36 7.18
N SER A 109 2.86 -7.60 8.19
CA SER A 109 3.08 -6.16 8.24
C SER A 109 3.33 -5.71 9.68
N ILE A 110 4.28 -4.80 9.84
CA ILE A 110 4.50 -4.10 11.11
C ILE A 110 4.88 -2.66 10.79
N THR A 111 4.43 -1.72 11.62
CA THR A 111 4.87 -0.33 11.52
C THR A 111 6.25 -0.19 12.16
N PHE A 112 7.06 0.79 11.73
CA PHE A 112 8.35 1.04 12.38
C PHE A 112 8.19 1.35 13.87
N GLN A 113 7.11 2.03 14.26
CA GLN A 113 6.80 2.31 15.66
C GLN A 113 6.69 1.01 16.46
N ASN A 114 5.89 0.05 15.99
CA ASN A 114 5.70 -1.22 16.68
C ASN A 114 6.95 -2.09 16.64
N TYR A 115 7.65 -2.11 15.50
CA TYR A 115 8.87 -2.88 15.32
C TYR A 115 9.97 -2.44 16.30
N PHE A 116 10.25 -1.15 16.40
CA PHE A 116 11.30 -0.65 17.29
C PHE A 116 10.94 -0.76 18.77
N ARG A 117 9.64 -0.77 19.12
CA ARG A 117 9.18 -1.01 20.51
C ARG A 117 9.40 -2.44 20.99
N MET A 118 9.71 -3.37 20.11
CA MET A 118 10.03 -4.76 20.49
C MET A 118 11.43 -4.91 21.09
N TYR A 119 12.33 -3.94 20.89
CA TYR A 119 13.69 -3.99 21.43
C TYR A 119 13.67 -3.69 22.93
N GLU A 120 14.35 -4.52 23.73
CA GLU A 120 14.50 -4.29 25.18
C GLU A 120 15.16 -2.94 25.49
N LYS A 121 16.09 -2.52 24.63
CA LYS A 121 16.77 -1.23 24.70
C LYS A 121 16.84 -0.61 23.31
N LEU A 122 16.35 0.63 23.20
CA LEU A 122 16.39 1.42 21.98
C LEU A 122 17.22 2.69 22.22
N ALA A 123 18.02 3.07 21.23
CA ALA A 123 18.79 4.31 21.21
C ALA A 123 18.95 4.79 19.75
N GLY A 124 19.21 6.08 19.56
CA GLY A 124 19.40 6.67 18.24
C GLY A 124 20.31 7.89 18.30
N MET A 125 20.82 8.28 17.13
CA MET A 125 21.67 9.46 16.97
C MET A 125 21.29 10.21 15.69
N THR A 126 21.19 11.53 15.79
CA THR A 126 20.94 12.43 14.66
C THR A 126 21.35 13.86 15.04
N GLY A 127 21.58 14.73 14.06
CA GLY A 127 21.87 16.14 14.28
C GLY A 127 20.64 17.02 14.52
N THR A 128 19.42 16.48 14.38
CA THR A 128 18.18 17.30 14.30
C THR A 128 17.02 16.71 15.11
N ALA A 129 17.27 16.09 16.27
CA ALA A 129 16.21 15.44 17.07
C ALA A 129 15.45 16.38 18.02
N ASP A 130 16.03 17.53 18.38
CA ASP A 130 15.52 18.37 19.48
C ASP A 130 14.09 18.87 19.23
N THR A 131 13.77 19.26 17.99
CA THR A 131 12.42 19.71 17.63
C THR A 131 11.36 18.62 17.75
N GLU A 132 11.76 17.36 17.61
CA GLU A 132 10.87 16.18 17.65
C GLU A 132 10.95 15.42 18.98
N ALA A 133 11.59 15.98 20.01
CA ALA A 133 11.81 15.32 21.29
C ALA A 133 10.52 14.82 21.95
N ALA A 134 9.44 15.60 21.84
CA ALA A 134 8.13 15.22 22.36
C ALA A 134 7.55 13.97 21.66
N GLU A 135 7.77 13.82 20.35
CA GLU A 135 7.34 12.66 19.59
C GLU A 135 8.17 11.42 19.95
N PHE A 136 9.50 11.55 20.02
CA PHE A 136 10.39 10.47 20.46
C PHE A 136 10.02 9.96 21.86
N LYS A 137 9.73 10.86 22.79
CA LYS A 137 9.32 10.48 24.14
C LYS A 137 7.96 9.78 24.13
N LYS A 138 6.98 10.30 23.38
CA LYS A 138 5.62 9.74 23.35
C LYS A 138 5.56 8.37 22.67
N ILE A 139 6.26 8.18 21.56
CA ILE A 139 6.16 6.96 20.75
C ILE A 139 7.12 5.88 21.24
N TYR A 140 8.35 6.27 21.59
CA TYR A 140 9.45 5.33 21.88
C TYR A 140 9.98 5.41 23.31
N ASN A 141 9.47 6.32 24.14
CA ASN A 141 10.02 6.65 25.46
C ASN A 141 11.52 7.01 25.43
N LEU A 142 11.95 7.68 24.36
CA LEU A 142 13.32 8.15 24.19
C LEU A 142 13.43 9.62 24.57
N ASP A 143 14.38 9.93 25.46
CA ASP A 143 14.80 11.30 25.73
C ASP A 143 15.82 11.75 24.68
N VAL A 144 15.77 13.02 24.30
CA VAL A 144 16.74 13.64 23.39
C VAL A 144 17.77 14.41 24.21
N VAL A 145 19.04 14.14 23.96
CA VAL A 145 20.16 14.83 24.63
C VAL A 145 20.97 15.57 23.57
N ILE A 146 21.11 16.88 23.74
CA ILE A 146 21.93 17.72 22.86
C ILE A 146 23.39 17.59 23.30
N ILE A 147 24.19 16.92 22.47
CA ILE A 147 25.64 16.81 22.68
C ILE A 147 26.32 18.05 22.11
N PRO A 148 27.19 18.75 22.88
CA PRO A 148 27.95 19.89 22.38
C PRO A 148 28.81 19.53 21.16
N THR A 149 28.96 20.45 20.22
CA THR A 149 29.84 20.26 19.07
C THR A 149 31.31 20.30 19.50
N HIS A 150 32.15 19.51 18.84
CA HIS A 150 33.60 19.50 19.10
C HIS A 150 34.25 20.87 18.84
N ASN A 151 33.77 21.60 17.82
CA ASN A 151 34.22 22.94 17.48
C ASN A 151 33.04 23.92 17.49
N THR A 152 33.32 25.21 17.68
CA THR A 152 32.32 26.27 17.54
C THR A 152 31.76 26.29 16.12
N MET A 153 30.43 26.27 16.00
CA MET A 153 29.74 26.33 14.71
C MET A 153 29.84 27.76 14.13
N ILE A 154 30.42 27.89 12.94
CA ILE A 154 30.66 29.18 12.25
C ILE A 154 29.94 29.30 10.90
N ARG A 155 29.07 28.35 10.56
CA ARG A 155 28.29 28.38 9.31
C ARG A 155 27.32 29.56 9.36
N LYS A 156 27.26 30.31 8.26
CA LYS A 156 26.33 31.43 8.10
C LYS A 156 25.05 30.90 7.44
N ASP A 157 23.99 30.79 8.23
CA ASP A 157 22.66 30.41 7.76
C ASP A 157 21.89 31.69 7.40
N TYR A 158 21.66 31.89 6.10
CA TYR A 158 20.92 33.05 5.59
C TYR A 158 19.40 32.80 5.64
N ALA A 159 18.61 33.87 5.73
CA ALA A 159 17.15 33.77 5.73
C ALA A 159 16.60 33.29 4.37
N ASP A 160 15.41 32.69 4.39
CA ASP A 160 14.72 32.22 3.20
C ASP A 160 14.44 33.34 2.21
N VAL A 161 14.61 33.05 0.91
CA VAL A 161 14.27 33.96 -0.18
C VAL A 161 13.04 33.44 -0.93
N ILE A 162 11.92 34.16 -0.79
CA ILE A 162 10.62 33.75 -1.34
C ILE A 162 10.36 34.48 -2.66
N TYR A 163 9.95 33.72 -3.68
CA TYR A 163 9.66 34.25 -5.02
C TYR A 163 8.19 34.07 -5.39
N LYS A 164 7.64 35.02 -6.16
CA LYS A 164 6.25 34.98 -6.67
C LYS A 164 5.91 33.71 -7.46
N ASN A 165 6.88 33.14 -8.19
CA ASN A 165 6.66 31.94 -8.99
C ASN A 165 7.95 31.12 -9.14
N ALA A 166 7.79 29.85 -9.53
CA ALA A 166 8.89 28.91 -9.71
C ALA A 166 9.92 29.40 -10.73
N LYS A 167 9.50 29.97 -11.86
CA LYS A 167 10.43 30.46 -12.91
C LYS A 167 11.36 31.56 -12.38
N ALA A 168 10.85 32.46 -11.52
CA ALA A 168 11.66 33.50 -10.90
C ALA A 168 12.65 32.92 -9.89
N LYS A 169 12.20 31.96 -9.06
CA LYS A 169 13.05 31.21 -8.13
C LYS A 169 14.18 30.48 -8.85
N ASP A 170 13.85 29.72 -9.90
CA ASP A 170 14.82 28.90 -10.63
C ASP A 170 15.91 29.77 -11.26
N ARG A 171 15.55 30.90 -11.90
CA ARG A 171 16.54 31.84 -12.45
C ARG A 171 17.44 32.43 -11.37
N ALA A 172 16.90 32.71 -10.19
CA ALA A 172 17.69 33.25 -9.09
C ALA A 172 18.68 32.21 -8.53
N ILE A 173 18.25 30.97 -8.35
CA ILE A 173 19.10 29.84 -7.97
C ILE A 173 20.27 29.70 -8.95
N ILE A 174 20.00 29.67 -10.26
CA ILE A 174 21.04 29.55 -11.29
C ILE A 174 22.04 30.70 -11.23
N ARG A 175 21.54 31.93 -11.06
CA ARG A 175 22.39 33.12 -10.92
C ARG A 175 23.33 33.00 -9.72
N GLU A 176 22.82 32.59 -8.58
CA GLU A 176 23.62 32.42 -7.35
C GLU A 176 24.67 31.32 -7.52
N ILE A 177 24.30 30.17 -8.08
CA ILE A 177 25.24 29.08 -8.39
C ILE A 177 26.37 29.59 -9.29
N GLN A 178 26.04 30.33 -10.35
CA GLN A 178 27.04 30.89 -11.27
C GLN A 178 27.95 31.92 -10.60
N GLU A 179 27.41 32.78 -9.75
CA GLU A 179 28.18 33.78 -9.00
C GLU A 179 29.15 33.13 -8.00
N LEU A 180 28.73 32.07 -7.30
CA LEU A 180 29.57 31.30 -6.38
C LEU A 180 30.62 30.46 -7.11
N HIS A 181 30.24 29.80 -8.19
CA HIS A 181 31.15 29.00 -9.01
C HIS A 181 32.25 29.86 -9.64
N LYS A 182 31.92 31.06 -10.14
CA LYS A 182 32.91 32.04 -10.65
C LYS A 182 33.92 32.46 -9.59
N LYS A 183 33.55 32.43 -8.31
CA LYS A 183 34.44 32.71 -7.16
C LYS A 183 35.26 31.49 -6.71
N GLY A 184 35.02 30.31 -7.29
CA GLY A 184 35.66 29.06 -6.89
C GLY A 184 35.08 28.43 -5.61
N GLN A 185 33.92 28.91 -5.14
CA GLN A 185 33.29 28.36 -3.94
C GLN A 185 32.46 27.09 -4.29
N PRO A 186 32.64 25.96 -3.58
CA PRO A 186 31.84 24.77 -3.82
C PRO A 186 30.37 24.99 -3.40
N VAL A 187 29.45 24.41 -4.16
CA VAL A 187 28.00 24.55 -3.96
C VAL A 187 27.34 23.18 -3.95
N LEU A 188 26.48 22.94 -2.95
CA LEU A 188 25.57 21.79 -2.89
C LEU A 188 24.13 22.29 -2.98
N VAL A 189 23.37 21.76 -3.95
CA VAL A 189 21.98 22.16 -4.18
C VAL A 189 21.05 21.00 -3.85
N GLY A 190 20.16 21.19 -2.88
CA GLY A 190 19.13 20.21 -2.51
C GLY A 190 17.82 20.47 -3.26
N THR A 191 17.20 19.40 -3.78
CA THR A 191 15.87 19.44 -4.39
C THR A 191 14.96 18.39 -3.75
N ILE A 192 13.65 18.51 -3.96
CA ILE A 192 12.64 17.58 -3.40
C ILE A 192 12.28 16.41 -4.33
N SER A 193 12.74 16.44 -5.58
CA SER A 193 12.43 15.41 -6.59
C SER A 193 13.46 15.38 -7.71
N ILE A 194 13.55 14.24 -8.38
CA ILE A 194 14.45 14.00 -9.51
C ILE A 194 14.14 14.97 -10.66
N ASP A 195 12.86 15.17 -10.98
CA ASP A 195 12.45 16.06 -12.08
C ASP A 195 12.92 17.51 -11.86
N VAL A 196 12.91 17.98 -10.61
CA VAL A 196 13.43 19.31 -10.26
C VAL A 196 14.95 19.35 -10.40
N SER A 197 15.66 18.30 -9.99
CA SER A 197 17.11 18.19 -10.20
C SER A 197 17.48 18.24 -11.68
N GLU A 198 16.78 17.48 -12.52
CA GLU A 198 17.04 17.44 -13.97
C GLU A 198 16.75 18.79 -14.63
N LYS A 199 15.66 19.45 -14.21
CA LYS A 199 15.34 20.80 -14.69
C LYS A 199 16.44 21.80 -14.34
N ILE A 200 16.93 21.81 -13.10
CA ILE A 200 18.01 22.72 -12.69
C ILE A 200 19.31 22.37 -13.41
N SER A 201 19.63 21.08 -13.55
CA SER A 201 20.78 20.58 -14.32
C SER A 201 20.75 21.08 -15.76
N ALA A 202 19.61 20.98 -16.44
CA ALA A 202 19.44 21.48 -17.81
C ALA A 202 19.61 23.01 -17.93
N MET A 203 19.27 23.77 -16.89
CA MET A 203 19.47 25.23 -16.85
C MET A 203 20.92 25.65 -16.55
N LEU A 204 21.75 24.73 -16.03
CA LEU A 204 23.17 24.96 -15.74
C LEU A 204 24.09 24.56 -16.90
N LYS A 205 23.64 23.68 -17.80
CA LYS A 205 24.34 23.32 -19.05
C LYS A 205 24.38 24.51 -20.01
#